data_AF-A0A920F7M0-F1
#
_entry.id   AF-A0A920F7M0-F1
#
_cell.length_a   1.000
_cell.length_b   1.000
_cell.length_c   1.000
_cell.angle_alpha   90.00
_cell.angle_beta   90.00
_cell.angle_gamma   90.00
#
_symmetry.space_group_name_H-M   'P 1'
#
loop_
_entity.id
_entity.type
_entity.pdbx_description
1 polymer ?
#
loop_
_entity_poly.entity_id
_entity_poly.type
_entity_poly.pdbx_seq_one_letter_code
_entity_poly.pdbx_strand_id
1 'polypeptide(L)'
;MPQKSKGDAQKLIDRILDFPYRKLFGVRGQITIGTIVVFVFIIKFFSGIDTVMLDAKTCKISIWDTPYLLFHKERILENTASNLREKFLENQRIARHIDDGINPFASTTDGNIKRARKINPNKFVWKTMVQRVRKENLSIIRCLGKLKNYKF
;
A
#
# COMPACT_ATOMS: atom_id res chain seq x y z
N MET A 1 20.17 44.30 23.54
CA MET A 1 18.99 43.50 23.14
C MET A 1 19.22 42.06 23.60
N PRO A 2 18.40 41.49 24.48
CA PRO A 2 18.67 40.16 25.02
C PRO A 2 18.33 39.07 23.98
N GLN A 3 19.22 38.09 23.88
CA GLN A 3 19.11 36.91 23.05
C GLN A 3 17.88 36.08 23.45
N LYS A 4 17.04 35.78 22.47
CA LYS A 4 15.84 34.95 22.57
C LYS A 4 16.25 33.53 22.96
N SER A 5 15.87 33.09 24.16
CA SER A 5 16.11 31.75 24.71
C SER A 5 15.38 30.67 23.89
N LYS A 6 16.03 30.17 22.83
CA LYS A 6 15.58 28.95 22.12
C LYS A 6 16.00 27.65 22.83
N GLY A 7 16.72 27.73 23.97
CA GLY A 7 17.35 26.58 24.63
C GLY A 7 16.55 25.89 25.74
N ASP A 8 15.45 26.48 26.23
CA ASP A 8 14.75 25.92 27.41
C ASP A 8 13.65 24.92 27.06
N ALA A 9 12.93 25.11 25.95
CA ALA A 9 11.88 24.18 25.53
C ALA A 9 12.45 22.81 25.12
N GLN A 10 13.62 22.80 24.47
CA GLN A 10 14.29 21.58 24.02
C GLN A 10 14.83 20.78 25.21
N LYS A 11 15.39 21.45 26.22
CA LYS A 11 15.78 20.84 27.49
C LYS A 11 14.60 20.30 28.30
N LEU A 12 13.41 20.91 28.20
CA LEU A 12 12.21 20.46 28.90
C LEU A 12 11.63 19.17 28.30
N ILE A 13 11.62 19.08 26.96
CA ILE A 13 11.17 17.89 26.24
C ILE A 13 12.10 16.71 26.52
N ASP A 14 13.42 16.93 26.46
CA ASP A 14 14.42 15.93 26.83
C ASP A 14 14.23 15.50 28.29
N ARG A 15 13.98 16.44 29.22
CA ARG A 15 13.72 16.09 30.62
C ARG A 15 12.48 15.25 30.82
N ILE A 16 11.36 15.58 30.17
CA ILE A 16 10.08 14.90 30.38
C ILE A 16 10.11 13.48 29.78
N LEU A 17 10.77 13.29 28.64
CA LEU A 17 10.96 11.97 28.04
C LEU A 17 12.02 11.13 28.78
N ASP A 18 13.10 11.73 29.26
CA ASP A 18 14.18 10.98 29.93
C ASP A 18 13.91 10.68 31.41
N PHE A 19 13.20 11.52 32.16
CA PHE A 19 13.08 11.33 33.63
C PHE A 19 12.48 9.99 34.07
N PRO A 20 11.40 9.46 33.46
CA PRO A 20 10.88 8.15 33.84
C PRO A 20 11.78 7.02 33.33
N TYR A 21 12.40 7.17 32.15
CA TYR A 21 13.20 6.12 31.52
C TYR A 21 14.59 5.94 32.16
N ARG A 22 15.28 7.03 32.54
CA ARG A 22 16.59 6.97 33.22
C ARG A 22 16.50 6.30 34.59
N LYS A 23 15.42 6.55 35.33
CA LYS A 23 15.23 6.08 36.71
C LYS A 23 14.84 4.60 36.78
N LEU A 24 14.13 4.09 35.77
CA LEU A 24 13.66 2.70 35.72
C LEU A 24 14.63 1.72 35.05
N PHE A 25 15.43 2.17 34.07
CA PHE A 25 16.23 1.25 33.23
C PHE A 25 17.74 1.50 33.23
N GLY A 26 18.23 2.60 33.84
CA GLY A 26 19.65 2.97 33.79
C GLY A 26 20.17 3.22 32.36
N VAL A 27 21.43 3.64 32.22
CA VAL A 27 22.03 3.94 30.89
C VAL A 27 22.06 2.69 30.01
N ARG A 28 22.36 1.52 30.59
CA ARG A 28 22.40 0.25 29.85
C ARG A 28 21.01 -0.18 29.37
N GLY A 29 19.95 -0.04 30.16
CA GLY A 29 18.60 -0.42 29.74
C GLY A 29 17.98 0.55 28.72
N GLN A 30 18.30 1.84 28.77
CA GLN A 30 17.94 2.78 27.68
C GLN A 30 18.61 2.38 26.35
N ILE A 31 19.88 1.99 26.38
CA ILE A 31 20.58 1.48 25.21
C ILE A 31 19.91 0.19 24.70
N THR A 32 19.56 -0.75 25.58
CA THR A 32 18.89 -2.01 25.21
C THR A 32 17.51 -1.79 24.60
N ILE A 33 16.69 -0.90 25.19
CA ILE A 33 15.37 -0.56 24.63
C ILE A 33 15.54 0.12 23.27
N GLY A 34 16.49 1.06 23.15
CA GLY A 34 16.81 1.71 21.89
C GLY A 34 17.23 0.70 20.80
N THR A 35 18.13 -0.24 21.12
CA THR A 35 18.52 -1.28 20.17
C THR A 35 17.37 -2.21 19.80
N ILE A 36 16.52 -2.62 20.75
CA ILE A 36 15.33 -3.44 20.46
C ILE A 36 14.39 -2.70 19.49
N VAL A 37 14.11 -1.42 19.76
CA VAL A 37 13.24 -0.60 18.90
C VAL A 37 13.83 -0.51 17.48
N VAL A 38 15.12 -0.24 17.36
CA VAL A 38 15.82 -0.21 16.07
C VAL A 38 15.73 -1.55 15.36
N PHE A 39 15.96 -2.67 16.07
CA PHE A 39 15.81 -4.01 15.50
C PHE A 39 14.39 -4.28 15.01
N VAL A 40 13.36 -3.88 15.77
CA VAL A 40 11.95 -4.01 15.35
C VAL A 40 11.68 -3.21 14.08
N PHE A 41 12.20 -1.99 13.98
CA PHE A 41 12.07 -1.18 12.76
C PHE A 41 12.78 -1.81 11.56
N ILE A 42 13.98 -2.38 11.75
CA ILE A 42 14.72 -3.08 10.70
C ILE A 42 13.92 -4.31 10.23
N ILE A 43 13.41 -5.13 11.16
CA ILE A 43 12.61 -6.31 10.82
C ILE A 43 11.35 -5.88 10.07
N LYS A 44 10.64 -4.87 10.56
CA LYS A 44 9.45 -4.33 9.88
C LYS A 44 9.76 -3.78 8.50
N PHE A 45 10.91 -3.14 8.33
CA PHE A 45 11.38 -2.67 7.04
C PHE A 45 11.55 -3.88 6.10
N PHE A 46 12.36 -4.88 6.44
CA PHE A 46 12.55 -6.04 5.58
C PHE A 46 11.29 -6.89 5.36
N SER A 47 10.38 -7.00 6.34
CA SER A 47 9.09 -7.69 6.14
C SER A 47 8.10 -6.91 5.30
N GLY A 48 8.17 -5.57 5.34
CA GLY A 48 7.25 -4.69 4.62
C GLY A 48 7.48 -4.64 3.12
N ILE A 49 8.60 -5.18 2.62
CA ILE A 49 8.91 -5.12 1.19
C ILE A 49 7.87 -5.84 0.32
N ASP A 50 7.25 -6.90 0.85
CA ASP A 50 6.28 -7.71 0.11
C ASP A 50 4.98 -6.95 -0.19
N THR A 51 4.75 -5.82 0.50
CA THR A 51 3.59 -4.96 0.26
C THR A 51 3.91 -3.72 -0.57
N VAL A 52 5.19 -3.44 -0.84
CA VAL A 52 5.62 -2.27 -1.62
C VAL A 52 5.47 -2.53 -3.11
N MET A 53 4.76 -1.62 -3.79
CA MET A 53 4.43 -1.74 -5.21
C MET A 53 4.26 -0.35 -5.85
N LEU A 54 4.37 -0.29 -7.18
CA LEU A 54 4.00 0.91 -7.93
C LEU A 54 2.47 1.06 -7.99
N ASP A 55 1.99 2.29 -7.97
CA ASP A 55 0.59 2.58 -8.23
C ASP A 55 0.22 2.22 -9.68
N ALA A 56 -0.84 1.45 -9.87
CA ALA A 56 -1.33 1.03 -11.18
C ALA A 56 -1.70 2.19 -12.11
N LYS A 57 -2.13 3.33 -11.55
CA LYS A 57 -2.58 4.50 -12.35
C LYS A 57 -1.41 5.37 -12.78
N THR A 58 -0.56 5.75 -11.83
CA THR A 58 0.57 6.65 -12.09
C THR A 58 1.83 5.91 -12.52
N CYS A 59 1.91 4.60 -12.28
CA CYS A 59 3.09 3.77 -12.44
C CYS A 59 4.29 4.38 -11.71
N LYS A 60 4.08 4.91 -10.51
CA LYS A 60 5.10 5.52 -9.66
C LYS A 60 5.03 4.91 -8.26
N ILE A 61 6.15 4.92 -7.56
CA ILE A 61 6.21 4.49 -6.17
C ILE A 61 5.65 5.59 -5.27
N SER A 62 5.01 5.20 -4.17
CA SER A 62 4.58 6.14 -3.13
C SER A 62 5.79 6.81 -2.48
N ILE A 63 5.64 8.08 -2.08
CA ILE A 63 6.70 8.83 -1.38
C ILE A 63 7.10 8.10 -0.08
N TRP A 64 6.15 7.45 0.58
CA TRP A 64 6.38 6.68 1.81
C TRP A 64 7.22 5.43 1.59
N ASP A 65 7.20 4.91 0.37
CA ASP A 65 7.90 3.68 0.00
C ASP A 65 9.26 3.98 -0.67
N THR A 66 9.60 5.25 -0.88
CA THR A 66 10.91 5.69 -1.39
C THR A 66 12.11 5.04 -0.68
N PRO A 67 12.11 4.85 0.67
CA PRO A 67 13.23 4.21 1.36
C PRO A 67 13.55 2.80 0.86
N TYR A 68 12.54 2.06 0.36
CA TYR A 68 12.69 0.70 -0.16
C TYR A 68 13.42 0.64 -1.52
N LEU A 69 13.48 1.77 -2.24
CA LEU A 69 14.21 1.85 -3.52
C LEU A 69 15.71 1.60 -3.37
N LEU A 70 16.29 1.83 -2.20
CA LEU A 70 17.72 1.68 -2.01
C LEU A 70 18.15 0.21 -2.02
N PHE A 71 17.30 -0.70 -1.55
CA PHE A 71 17.68 -2.10 -1.30
C PHE A 71 16.84 -3.13 -2.05
N HIS A 72 15.67 -2.76 -2.59
CA HIS A 72 14.69 -3.75 -3.04
C HIS A 72 14.02 -3.45 -4.39
N LYS A 73 14.71 -2.74 -5.29
CA LYS A 73 14.18 -2.35 -6.61
C LYS A 73 13.55 -3.51 -7.40
N GLU A 74 14.26 -4.64 -7.47
CA GLU A 74 13.79 -5.83 -8.20
C GLU A 74 12.53 -6.41 -7.59
N ARG A 75 12.50 -6.58 -6.26
CA ARG A 75 11.34 -7.09 -5.53
C ARG A 75 10.10 -6.19 -5.69
N ILE A 76 10.29 -4.87 -5.70
CA ILE A 76 9.20 -3.91 -5.98
C ILE A 76 8.63 -4.13 -7.39
N LEU A 77 9.49 -4.33 -8.40
CA LEU A 77 9.04 -4.59 -9.77
C LEU A 77 8.31 -5.93 -9.90
N GLU A 78 8.80 -6.98 -9.24
CA GLU A 78 8.14 -8.30 -9.21
C GLU A 78 6.78 -8.25 -8.52
N ASN A 79 6.71 -7.64 -7.32
CA ASN A 79 5.46 -7.45 -6.57
C ASN A 79 4.46 -6.64 -7.40
N THR A 80 4.94 -5.58 -8.05
CA THR A 80 4.12 -4.76 -8.95
C THR A 80 3.62 -5.59 -10.13
N ALA A 81 4.47 -6.36 -10.79
CA ALA A 81 4.08 -7.18 -11.94
C ALA A 81 3.03 -8.22 -11.57
N SER A 82 3.23 -8.93 -10.46
CA SER A 82 2.31 -9.95 -9.95
C SER A 82 0.94 -9.35 -9.64
N ASN A 83 0.91 -8.29 -8.82
CA ASN A 83 -0.32 -7.63 -8.42
C ASN A 83 -1.06 -6.98 -9.59
N LEU A 84 -0.35 -6.35 -10.53
CA LEU A 84 -0.97 -5.77 -11.73
C LEU A 84 -1.60 -6.84 -12.63
N ARG A 85 -0.95 -8.01 -12.78
CA ARG A 85 -1.52 -9.14 -13.53
C ARG A 85 -2.77 -9.69 -12.86
N GLU A 86 -2.75 -9.86 -11.54
CA GLU A 86 -3.90 -10.33 -10.78
C GLU A 86 -5.09 -9.35 -10.91
N LYS A 87 -4.86 -8.06 -10.68
CA LYS A 87 -5.88 -7.01 -10.86
C LYS A 87 -6.42 -6.96 -12.27
N PHE A 88 -5.57 -7.14 -13.28
CA PHE A 88 -6.00 -7.18 -14.67
C PHE A 88 -6.97 -8.34 -14.93
N LEU A 89 -6.65 -9.55 -14.45
CA LEU A 89 -7.50 -10.72 -14.59
C LEU A 89 -8.82 -10.56 -13.83
N GLU A 90 -8.77 -10.00 -12.62
CA GLU A 90 -9.97 -9.70 -11.83
C GLU A 90 -10.87 -8.71 -12.55
N ASN A 91 -10.32 -7.61 -13.05
CA ASN A 91 -11.05 -6.61 -13.82
C ASN A 91 -11.66 -7.19 -15.10
N GLN A 92 -10.93 -8.05 -15.83
CA GLN A 92 -11.48 -8.76 -16.98
C GLN A 92 -12.62 -9.70 -16.60
N ARG A 93 -12.53 -10.36 -15.44
CA ARG A 93 -13.59 -11.21 -14.91
C ARG A 93 -14.81 -10.36 -14.58
N ILE A 94 -14.64 -9.24 -13.87
CA ILE A 94 -15.73 -8.31 -13.52
C ILE A 94 -16.43 -7.81 -14.77
N ALA A 95 -15.68 -7.32 -15.76
CA ALA A 95 -16.25 -6.81 -17.01
C ALA A 95 -17.05 -7.88 -17.75
N ARG A 96 -16.51 -9.10 -17.88
CA ARG A 96 -17.22 -10.24 -18.49
C ARG A 96 -18.51 -10.60 -17.76
N HIS A 97 -18.45 -10.75 -16.44
CA HIS A 97 -19.65 -11.05 -15.65
C HIS A 97 -20.72 -9.98 -15.85
N ILE A 98 -20.34 -8.70 -15.88
CA ILE A 98 -21.30 -7.62 -16.12
C ILE A 98 -21.89 -7.70 -17.52
N ASP A 99 -21.06 -7.89 -18.55
CA ASP A 99 -21.50 -8.01 -19.95
C ASP A 99 -22.43 -9.23 -20.14
N ASP A 100 -22.20 -10.33 -19.41
CA ASP A 100 -23.06 -11.53 -19.37
C ASP A 100 -24.36 -11.33 -18.55
N GLY A 101 -24.56 -10.15 -17.96
CA GLY A 101 -25.72 -9.86 -17.11
C GLY A 101 -25.67 -10.57 -15.76
N ILE A 102 -24.48 -10.87 -15.24
CA ILE A 102 -24.23 -11.55 -13.96
C ILE A 102 -23.56 -10.58 -12.98
N ASN A 103 -24.05 -10.53 -11.74
CA ASN A 103 -23.39 -9.77 -10.69
C ASN A 103 -21.97 -10.33 -10.43
N PRO A 104 -20.90 -9.52 -10.63
CA PRO A 104 -19.51 -9.98 -10.48
C PRO A 104 -19.10 -10.25 -9.04
N PHE A 105 -19.85 -9.75 -8.05
CA PHE A 105 -19.52 -9.89 -6.64
C PHE A 105 -20.12 -11.18 -6.06
N ALA A 106 -19.28 -11.95 -5.36
CA ALA A 106 -19.75 -13.14 -4.65
C ALA A 106 -20.62 -12.72 -3.46
N SER A 107 -21.84 -13.26 -3.39
CA SER A 107 -22.66 -13.19 -2.18
C SER A 107 -22.21 -14.27 -1.20
N THR A 108 -22.10 -13.92 0.08
CA THR A 108 -21.81 -14.86 1.18
C THR A 108 -23.03 -15.68 1.60
N THR A 109 -24.23 -15.32 1.14
CA THR A 109 -25.50 -15.98 1.49
C THR A 109 -26.07 -16.85 0.37
N ASP A 110 -26.84 -17.85 0.82
CA ASP A 110 -27.16 -19.14 0.20
C ASP A 110 -27.75 -19.20 -1.22
N GLY A 111 -27.83 -20.42 -1.75
CA GLY A 111 -28.10 -20.83 -3.15
C GLY A 111 -29.25 -20.17 -3.93
N ASN A 112 -30.24 -19.55 -3.29
CA ASN A 112 -31.30 -18.80 -3.98
C ASN A 112 -30.83 -17.41 -4.44
N ILE A 113 -29.90 -16.77 -3.72
CA ILE A 113 -29.29 -15.50 -4.14
C ILE A 113 -28.38 -15.72 -5.36
N LYS A 114 -27.84 -16.94 -5.54
CA LYS A 114 -27.08 -17.30 -6.75
C LYS A 114 -27.93 -17.19 -8.02
N ARG A 115 -29.25 -17.49 -7.98
CA ARG A 115 -30.20 -17.29 -9.10
C ARG A 115 -30.61 -15.84 -9.29
N ALA A 116 -30.64 -15.04 -8.22
CA ALA A 116 -30.94 -13.61 -8.24
C ALA A 116 -29.77 -12.74 -8.74
N ARG A 117 -28.64 -13.32 -9.17
CA ARG A 117 -27.47 -12.60 -9.70
C ARG A 117 -27.66 -11.99 -11.08
N LYS A 118 -28.84 -12.10 -11.70
CA LYS A 118 -29.10 -11.44 -12.98
C LYS A 118 -29.15 -9.93 -12.80
N ILE A 119 -28.27 -9.23 -13.49
CA ILE A 119 -28.24 -7.78 -13.57
C ILE A 119 -28.60 -7.33 -14.97
N ASN A 120 -29.15 -6.13 -15.10
CA ASN A 120 -29.32 -5.50 -16.40
C ASN A 120 -28.03 -4.73 -16.75
N PRO A 121 -27.22 -5.19 -17.73
CA PRO A 121 -25.95 -4.53 -18.08
C PRO A 121 -26.14 -3.08 -18.54
N ASN A 122 -27.31 -2.76 -19.10
CA ASN A 122 -27.63 -1.42 -19.61
C ASN A 122 -27.95 -0.41 -18.50
N LYS A 123 -28.14 -0.85 -17.25
CA LYS A 123 -28.34 0.07 -16.12
C LYS A 123 -27.08 0.91 -15.93
N PHE A 124 -27.28 2.20 -15.65
CA PHE A 124 -26.21 3.19 -15.52
C PHE A 124 -25.05 2.74 -14.61
N VAL A 125 -25.36 2.12 -13.46
CA VAL A 125 -24.37 1.63 -12.49
C VAL A 125 -23.42 0.60 -13.12
N TRP A 126 -23.95 -0.35 -13.89
CA TRP A 126 -23.16 -1.43 -14.48
C TRP A 126 -22.38 -0.95 -15.70
N LYS A 127 -22.99 -0.10 -16.52
CA LYS A 127 -22.32 0.56 -17.66
C LYS A 127 -21.15 1.44 -17.20
N THR A 128 -21.32 2.22 -16.13
CA THR A 128 -20.24 3.04 -15.57
C THR A 128 -19.14 2.20 -14.93
N MET A 129 -19.51 1.10 -14.24
CA MET A 129 -18.54 0.15 -13.69
C MET A 129 -17.68 -0.48 -14.79
N VAL A 130 -18.28 -0.98 -15.88
CA VAL A 130 -17.53 -1.55 -17.01
C VAL A 130 -16.60 -0.52 -17.64
N GLN A 131 -17.06 0.72 -17.85
CA GLN A 131 -16.21 1.78 -18.37
C GLN A 131 -15.03 2.11 -17.44
N ARG A 132 -15.27 2.16 -16.14
CA ARG A 132 -14.22 2.37 -15.13
C ARG A 132 -13.19 1.23 -15.16
N VAL A 133 -13.65 -0.01 -15.11
CA VAL A 133 -12.80 -1.22 -15.13
C VAL A 133 -11.97 -1.27 -16.42
N ARG A 134 -12.55 -0.92 -17.57
CA ARG A 134 -11.82 -0.84 -18.85
C ARG A 134 -10.75 0.26 -18.82
N LYS A 135 -11.03 1.44 -18.25
CA LYS A 135 -10.02 2.50 -18.06
C LYS A 135 -8.89 2.05 -17.12
N GLU A 136 -9.23 1.38 -16.02
CA GLU A 136 -8.24 0.84 -15.08
C GLU A 136 -7.36 -0.24 -15.76
N ASN A 137 -7.94 -1.12 -16.57
CA ASN A 137 -7.19 -2.10 -17.36
C ASN A 137 -6.21 -1.45 -18.35
N LEU A 138 -6.61 -0.37 -19.00
CA LEU A 138 -5.70 0.37 -19.88
C LEU A 138 -4.52 0.97 -19.11
N SER A 139 -4.75 1.53 -17.90
CA SER A 139 -3.65 1.99 -17.07
C SER A 139 -2.73 0.85 -16.63
N ILE A 140 -3.29 -0.30 -16.26
CA ILE A 140 -2.53 -1.49 -15.87
C ILE A 140 -1.66 -1.97 -17.03
N ILE A 141 -2.20 -2.12 -18.25
CA ILE A 141 -1.43 -2.53 -19.44
C ILE A 141 -0.29 -1.56 -19.71
N ARG A 142 -0.55 -0.25 -19.64
CA ARG A 142 0.48 0.78 -19.83
C ARG A 142 1.59 0.67 -18.78
N CYS A 143 1.25 0.42 -17.52
CA CYS A 143 2.24 0.27 -16.47
C CYS A 143 3.04 -1.03 -16.64
N LEU A 144 2.38 -2.16 -16.91
CA LEU A 144 3.02 -3.44 -17.22
C LEU A 144 4.00 -3.32 -18.40
N GLY A 145 3.63 -2.60 -19.45
CA GLY A 145 4.51 -2.35 -20.61
C GLY A 145 5.75 -1.52 -20.25
N LYS A 146 5.65 -0.62 -19.26
CA LYS A 146 6.77 0.19 -18.77
C LYS A 146 7.70 -0.59 -17.83
N LEU A 147 7.22 -1.62 -17.13
CA LEU A 147 8.01 -2.38 -16.13
C LEU A 147 9.32 -2.92 -16.70
N LYS A 148 9.33 -3.38 -17.96
CA LYS A 148 10.53 -3.97 -18.60
C LYS A 148 11.72 -2.99 -18.67
N ASN A 149 11.45 -1.70 -18.83
CA ASN A 149 12.45 -0.65 -18.97
C ASN A 149 12.30 0.40 -17.86
N TYR A 150 11.72 0.02 -16.72
CA TYR A 150 11.37 0.96 -15.67
C TYR A 150 12.63 1.52 -14.99
N LYS A 151 12.73 2.85 -14.95
CA LYS A 151 13.78 3.57 -14.25
C LYS A 151 13.14 4.28 -13.06
N PHE A 152 13.66 4.00 -11.86
CA PHE A 152 13.25 4.64 -10.61
C PHE A 152 13.75 6.08 -10.52
#